data_AF-A0A4U9RCS9-F1
#
_entry.id   AF-A0A4U9RCS9-F1
#
_cell.length_a   1.000
_cell.length_b   1.000
_cell.length_c   1.000
_cell.angle_alpha   90.00
_cell.angle_beta   90.00
_cell.angle_gamma   90.00
#
_symmetry.space_group_name_H-M   'P 1'
#
loop_
_entity.id
_entity.type
_entity.pdbx_description
1 polymer ?
#
loop_
_entity_poly.entity_id
_entity_poly.type
_entity_poly.pdbx_seq_one_letter_code
_entity_poly.pdbx_strand_id
1 'polypeptide(L)'
;MYLPLFSILFIIILILVPVLSIEAVTIWSISIYFIYKIIKYCKDTNKSNKEKLKMCIINTVLGLSFSLIFNIISQYINKLF
;
A
#
# COMPACT_ATOMS: atom_id res chain seq x y z
N MET A 1 -22.42 -0.12 -5.86
CA MET A 1 -21.52 0.47 -4.85
C MET A 1 -20.19 0.74 -5.54
N TYR A 2 -19.92 1.99 -5.89
CA TYR A 2 -18.77 2.34 -6.75
C TYR A 2 -17.58 2.79 -5.90
N LEU A 3 -16.40 2.23 -6.17
CA LEU A 3 -15.16 2.79 -5.64
C LEU A 3 -14.89 4.14 -6.32
N PRO A 4 -14.40 5.14 -5.57
CA PRO A 4 -14.00 6.40 -6.17
C PRO A 4 -12.82 6.17 -7.14
N LEU A 5 -12.90 6.74 -8.34
CA LEU A 5 -11.89 6.54 -9.40
C LEU A 5 -10.47 6.87 -8.93
N PHE A 6 -10.31 7.91 -8.11
CA PHE A 6 -9.01 8.31 -7.57
C PHE A 6 -8.35 7.21 -6.71
N SER A 7 -9.12 6.33 -6.06
CA SER A 7 -8.56 5.26 -5.23
C SER A 7 -7.78 4.23 -6.04
N ILE A 8 -8.11 4.06 -7.32
CA ILE A 8 -7.46 3.12 -8.23
C ILE A 8 -5.98 3.49 -8.41
N LEU A 9 -5.67 4.79 -8.52
CA LEU A 9 -4.31 5.27 -8.68
C LEU A 9 -3.41 4.87 -7.49
N PHE A 10 -3.93 4.98 -6.26
CA PHE A 10 -3.22 4.56 -5.05
C PHE A 10 -3.02 3.05 -4.96
N ILE A 11 -4.01 2.28 -5.42
CA ILE A 11 -3.91 0.81 -5.47
C ILE A 11 -2.83 0.40 -6.47
N ILE A 12 -2.77 1.01 -7.66
CA ILE A 12 -1.72 0.75 -8.65
C ILE A 12 -0.34 1.05 -8.08
N ILE A 13 -0.17 2.19 -7.39
CA ILE A 13 1.11 2.52 -6.73
C ILE A 13 1.53 1.40 -5.76
N LEU A 14 0.62 0.92 -4.90
CA LEU A 14 0.93 -0.14 -3.94
C LEU A 14 1.23 -1.49 -4.58
N ILE A 15 0.69 -1.80 -5.75
CA ILE A 15 1.01 -3.02 -6.53
C ILE A 15 2.38 -2.90 -7.19
N LEU A 16 2.77 -1.71 -7.66
CA LEU A 16 4.08 -1.52 -8.29
C LEU A 16 5.24 -1.73 -7.31
N VAL A 17 5.02 -1.48 -6.01
CA VAL A 17 6.06 -1.64 -4.98
C VAL A 17 6.65 -3.05 -4.91
N PRO A 18 5.87 -4.13 -4.70
CA PRO A 18 6.42 -5.48 -4.66
C PRO A 18 6.96 -5.95 -6.01
N VAL A 19 6.48 -5.39 -7.13
CA VAL A 19 6.99 -5.68 -8.48
C VAL A 19 8.37 -5.07 -8.72
N LEU A 20 8.63 -3.87 -8.18
CA LEU A 20 9.90 -3.17 -8.33
C LEU A 20 10.91 -3.48 -7.21
N SER A 21 10.47 -4.15 -6.15
CA SER A 21 11.30 -4.54 -5.00
C SER A 21 11.75 -6.00 -5.13
N ILE A 22 12.47 -6.50 -4.12
CA ILE A 22 12.69 -7.94 -3.95
C ILE A 22 11.31 -8.60 -3.98
N GLU A 23 11.08 -9.54 -4.90
CA GLU A 23 9.82 -10.30 -5.06
C GLU A 23 9.56 -11.25 -3.88
N ALA A 24 9.52 -10.69 -2.68
CA ALA A 24 9.29 -11.40 -1.44
C ALA A 24 7.79 -11.43 -1.15
N VAL A 25 7.31 -12.59 -0.74
CA VAL A 25 5.93 -12.82 -0.29
C VAL A 25 5.50 -11.80 0.78
N THR A 26 6.44 -11.37 1.63
CA THR A 26 6.20 -10.37 2.66
C THR A 26 5.80 -9.01 2.08
N ILE A 27 6.48 -8.53 1.03
CA ILE A 27 6.17 -7.21 0.43
C ILE A 27 4.82 -7.26 -0.27
N TRP A 28 4.52 -8.37 -0.95
CA TRP A 28 3.18 -8.60 -1.52
C TRP A 28 2.09 -8.57 -0.45
N SER A 29 2.32 -9.22 0.68
CA SER A 29 1.37 -9.27 1.80
C SER A 29 1.12 -7.89 2.41
N ILE A 30 2.17 -7.08 2.55
CA ILE A 30 2.10 -5.69 3.00
C ILE A 30 1.23 -4.87 2.02
N SER A 31 1.52 -4.94 0.72
CA SER A 31 0.75 -4.21 -0.30
C SER A 31 -0.72 -4.60 -0.31
N ILE A 32 -1.03 -5.90 -0.30
CA ILE A 32 -2.41 -6.40 -0.28
C ILE A 32 -3.16 -5.90 0.97
N TYR A 33 -2.50 -5.91 2.13
CA TYR A 33 -3.09 -5.42 3.38
C TYR A 33 -3.50 -3.94 3.31
N PHE A 34 -2.62 -3.08 2.78
CA PHE A 34 -2.93 -1.65 2.65
C PHE A 34 -3.96 -1.37 1.55
N ILE A 35 -3.94 -2.11 0.45
CA ILE A 35 -4.98 -2.07 -0.59
C ILE A 35 -6.34 -2.43 0.00
N TYR A 36 -6.41 -3.51 0.79
CA TYR A 36 -7.65 -3.91 1.47
C TYR A 36 -8.18 -2.79 2.39
N LYS A 37 -7.30 -2.13 3.16
CA LYS A 37 -7.68 -0.97 3.99
C LYS A 37 -8.25 0.18 3.15
N ILE A 38 -7.63 0.51 2.02
CA ILE A 38 -8.11 1.56 1.10
C ILE A 38 -9.50 1.22 0.58
N ILE A 39 -9.69 -0.01 0.08
CA ILE A 39 -10.97 -0.47 -0.47
C ILE A 39 -12.06 -0.44 0.60
N LYS A 40 -11.78 -0.99 1.79
CA LYS A 40 -12.72 -1.02 2.91
C LYS A 40 -13.16 0.38 3.32
N TYR A 41 -12.21 1.33 3.42
CA TYR A 41 -12.51 2.70 3.80
C TYR A 41 -13.26 3.48 2.70
N CYS A 42 -12.90 3.28 1.43
CA CYS A 42 -13.55 3.97 0.32
C CYS A 42 -14.99 3.49 0.08
N LYS A 43 -15.30 2.25 0.46
CA LYS A 43 -16.63 1.65 0.37
C LYS A 43 -17.61 2.23 1.41
N ASP A 44 -17.12 2.85 2.48
CA ASP A 44 -17.98 3.50 3.48
C ASP A 44 -18.72 4.70 2.88
N THR A 45 -20.06 4.67 2.84
CA THR A 45 -20.90 5.74 2.27
C THR A 45 -21.06 6.93 3.20
N ASN A 46 -20.75 6.79 4.48
CA ASN A 46 -20.89 7.85 5.47
C ASN A 46 -19.68 8.82 5.47
N LYS A 47 -18.63 8.49 4.72
CA LYS A 47 -17.38 9.26 4.64
C LYS A 47 -17.38 10.20 3.45
N SER A 48 -16.90 11.42 3.66
CA SER A 48 -16.71 12.39 2.56
C SER A 48 -15.57 11.97 1.62
N ASN A 49 -15.60 12.43 0.37
CA ASN A 49 -14.51 12.16 -0.58
C ASN A 49 -13.15 12.71 -0.12
N LYS A 50 -13.14 13.81 0.64
CA LYS A 50 -11.93 14.40 1.21
C LYS A 50 -11.30 13.49 2.27
N GLU A 51 -12.11 12.87 3.12
CA GLU A 51 -11.64 11.90 4.12
C GLU A 51 -11.13 10.62 3.46
N LYS A 52 -11.84 10.13 2.44
CA LYS A 52 -11.41 8.97 1.66
C LYS A 52 -10.05 9.21 1.00
N LEU A 53 -9.86 10.38 0.38
CA LEU A 53 -8.59 10.77 -0.22
C LEU A 53 -7.46 10.82 0.83
N LYS A 54 -7.70 11.44 1.99
CA LYS A 54 -6.73 11.49 3.08
C LYS A 54 -6.31 10.08 3.51
N MET A 55 -7.26 9.16 3.64
CA MET A 55 -6.96 7.78 3.99
C MET A 55 -6.24 7.01 2.89
N CYS A 56 -6.54 7.26 1.62
CA CYS A 56 -5.77 6.69 0.51
C CYS A 56 -4.30 7.13 0.60
N ILE A 57 -4.05 8.42 0.79
CA ILE A 57 -2.69 8.97 0.93
C ILE A 57 -1.97 8.33 2.11
N ILE A 58 -2.59 8.33 3.31
CA ILE A 58 -1.98 7.77 4.51
C ILE A 58 -1.62 6.29 4.35
N ASN A 59 -2.55 5.46 3.86
CA ASN A 59 -2.28 4.04 3.69
C ASN A 59 -1.22 3.77 2.60
N THR A 60 -1.18 4.60 1.56
CA THR A 60 -0.16 4.49 0.51
C THR A 60 1.23 4.83 1.05
N VAL A 61 1.33 5.95 1.78
CA VAL A 61 2.58 6.37 2.43
C VAL A 61 3.06 5.28 3.39
N LEU A 62 2.18 4.78 4.27
CA LEU A 62 2.54 3.70 5.19
C LEU A 62 2.99 2.43 4.44
N GLY A 63 2.26 1.97 3.43
CA GLY A 63 2.64 0.79 2.65
C GLY A 63 4.00 0.94 1.98
N LEU A 64 4.29 2.11 1.43
CA LEU A 64 5.61 2.44 0.88
C LEU A 64 6.70 2.43 1.96
N SER A 65 6.45 3.04 3.11
CA SER A 65 7.41 3.08 4.23
C SER A 65 7.75 1.68 4.73
N PHE A 66 6.74 0.82 4.95
CA PHE A 66 6.96 -0.56 5.37
C PHE A 66 7.77 -1.37 4.35
N SER A 67 7.48 -1.17 3.06
CA SER A 67 8.20 -1.86 1.98
C SER A 67 9.66 -1.40 1.88
N LEU A 68 9.92 -0.10 2.03
CA LEU A 68 11.29 0.44 2.08
C LEU A 68 12.08 -0.10 3.27
N ILE A 69 11.48 -0.11 4.47
CA ILE A 69 12.12 -0.65 5.67
C ILE A 69 12.45 -2.13 5.46
N PHE A 70 11.50 -2.92 4.94
CA PHE A 70 11.73 -4.33 4.65
C PHE A 70 12.89 -4.53 3.66
N ASN A 71 12.94 -3.72 2.61
CA ASN A 71 14.00 -3.82 1.60
C ASN A 71 15.38 -3.48 2.19
N ILE A 72 15.48 -2.44 3.01
CA ILE A 72 16.72 -2.07 3.72
C ILE A 72 17.18 -3.19 4.65
N ILE A 73 16.26 -3.75 5.45
CA ILE A 73 16.57 -4.85 6.37
C ILE A 73 17.03 -6.08 5.59
N SER A 74 16.34 -6.43 4.49
CA SER A 74 16.71 -7.58 3.67
C SER A 74 18.09 -7.42 3.05
N GLN A 75 18.43 -6.23 2.55
CA GLN A 75 19.77 -5.94 2.02
C GLN A 75 20.84 -6.02 3.11
N TYR A 76 20.54 -5.52 4.32
CA TYR A 76 21.46 -5.60 5.44
C TYR A 76 21.74 -7.06 5.85
N ILE A 77 20.70 -7.89 5.94
CA ILE A 77 20.84 -9.33 6.26
C ILE A 77 21.65 -10.04 5.18
N ASN A 78 21.34 -9.81 3.89
CA ASN A 78 22.07 -10.41 2.76
C ASN A 78 23.53 -9.98 2.66
N LYS A 79 23.91 -8.87 3.31
CA LYS A 79 25.31 -8.42 3.37
C LYS A 79 26.07 -9.06 4.55
N LEU A 80 25.35 -9.52 5.56
CA LEU A 80 25.91 -10.02 6.81
C LEU A 80 26.16 -11.54 6.78
N PHE A 81 25.42 -12.26 5.94
CA PHE A 81 25.53 -13.70 5.67
C PHE A 81 26.02 -13.94 4.24
#